data_AF-A0A7S0QW22-F1
#
_entry.id   AF-A0A7S0QW22-F1
#
_cell.length_a   1.000
_cell.length_b   1.000
_cell.length_c   1.000
_cell.angle_alpha   90.00
_cell.angle_beta   90.00
_cell.angle_gamma   90.00
#
_symmetry.space_group_name_H-M   'P 1'
#
loop_
_entity.id
_entity.type
_entity.pdbx_description
1 polymer ?
#
loop_
_entity_poly.entity_id
_entity_poly.type
_entity_poly.pdbx_seq_one_letter_code
_entity_poly.pdbx_strand_id
1 'polypeptide(L)'
;GMVQIPQALQKLTGGEGPVVEHAFGREYPEIAEADGAGLGRFKLAIHCGACMIDTQKMNARMLDMDLAGVPVVNYGIFLSYVQSQHAVERSVEPWFNSKITA
;
A
#
# COMPACT_ATOMS: atom_id res chain seq x y z
N GLY A 1 10.00 0.75 -2.09
CA GLY A 1 9.79 -0.35 -1.14
C GLY A 1 10.84 -0.30 -0.05
N MET A 2 11.86 -1.14 -0.14
CA MET A 2 12.79 -1.52 0.95
C MET A 2 13.53 -0.43 1.73
N VAL A 3 13.78 0.74 1.13
CA VAL A 3 14.64 1.78 1.73
C VAL A 3 13.87 3.06 1.97
N GLN A 4 13.40 3.69 0.91
CA GLN A 4 12.73 5.00 1.00
C GLN A 4 11.45 4.97 1.83
N ILE A 5 10.64 3.89 1.74
CA ILE A 5 9.37 3.81 2.46
C ILE A 5 9.60 3.59 3.97
N PRO A 6 10.42 2.61 4.42
CA PRO A 6 10.78 2.51 5.83
C PRO A 6 11.40 3.78 6.41
N GLN A 7 12.31 4.43 5.68
CA GLN A 7 12.92 5.69 6.12
C GLN A 7 11.89 6.82 6.25
N ALA A 8 10.96 6.93 5.29
CA ALA A 8 9.87 7.90 5.36
C ALA A 8 8.95 7.63 6.56
N LEU A 9 8.60 6.36 6.80
CA LEU A 9 7.78 5.96 7.96
C LEU A 9 8.46 6.32 9.28
N GLN A 10 9.75 6.02 9.44
CA GLN A 10 10.51 6.40 10.63
C GLN A 10 10.52 7.92 10.84
N LYS A 11 10.73 8.70 9.78
CA LYS A 11 10.71 10.17 9.87
C LYS A 11 9.33 10.71 10.28
N LEU A 12 8.26 10.19 9.68
CA LEU A 12 6.88 10.60 9.97
C LEU A 12 6.45 10.28 11.40
N THR A 13 7.04 9.25 12.01
CA THR A 13 6.71 8.74 13.36
C THR A 13 7.69 9.19 14.43
N GLY A 14 8.63 10.09 14.10
CA GLY A 14 9.63 10.56 15.07
C GLY A 14 10.65 9.50 15.51
N GLY A 15 10.83 8.44 14.72
CA GLY A 15 11.78 7.34 15.01
C GLY A 15 11.14 6.11 15.64
N GLU A 16 9.90 6.20 16.13
CA GLU A 16 9.13 5.08 16.70
C GLU A 16 8.25 4.39 15.64
N GLY A 17 8.80 4.23 14.43
CA GLY A 17 8.07 3.73 13.28
C GLY A 17 7.56 2.30 13.46
N PRO A 18 6.49 1.93 12.73
CA PRO A 18 5.97 0.57 12.77
C PRO A 18 7.04 -0.42 12.29
N VAL A 19 6.94 -1.65 12.79
CA VAL A 19 7.71 -2.77 12.23
C VAL A 19 7.26 -3.00 10.79
N VAL A 20 8.21 -2.99 9.86
CA VAL A 20 7.93 -3.18 8.43
C VAL A 20 8.31 -4.60 8.04
N GLU A 21 7.32 -5.36 7.58
CA GLU A 21 7.51 -6.66 6.96
C GLU A 21 7.38 -6.53 5.45
N HIS A 22 8.17 -7.32 4.72
CA HIS A 22 8.23 -7.26 3.27
C HIS A 22 7.79 -8.59 2.67
N ALA A 23 6.78 -8.54 1.81
CA ALA A 23 6.37 -9.65 0.97
C ALA A 23 6.89 -9.45 -0.45
N PHE A 24 7.43 -10.52 -1.04
CA PHE A 24 7.86 -10.56 -2.43
C PHE A 24 7.26 -11.74 -3.16
N GLY A 25 7.09 -11.62 -4.47
CA GLY A 25 6.60 -12.71 -5.31
C GLY A 25 5.11 -12.65 -5.59
N ARG A 26 4.60 -13.75 -6.15
CA ARG A 26 3.20 -13.86 -6.63
C ARG A 26 2.21 -14.08 -5.51
N GLU A 27 2.66 -14.70 -4.42
CA GLU A 27 1.90 -15.03 -3.23
C GLU A 27 2.69 -14.57 -2.01
N TYR A 28 2.03 -14.40 -0.86
CA TYR A 28 2.66 -14.00 0.40
C TYR A 28 2.19 -14.88 1.59
N PRO A 29 2.24 -16.22 1.46
CA PRO A 29 1.76 -17.15 2.48
C PRO A 29 2.53 -17.02 3.79
N GLU A 30 3.84 -16.78 3.72
CA GLU A 30 4.69 -16.56 4.89
C GLU A 30 4.15 -15.43 5.79
N ILE A 31 3.60 -14.38 5.18
CA ILE A 31 3.06 -13.24 5.91
C ILE A 31 1.61 -13.49 6.35
N ALA A 32 0.83 -14.18 5.51
CA ALA A 32 -0.57 -14.49 5.75
C ALA A 32 -0.79 -15.63 6.74
N GLU A 33 0.25 -16.41 7.08
CA GLU A 33 0.12 -17.60 7.95
C GLU A 33 1.08 -17.58 9.16
N ALA A 34 1.95 -16.57 9.29
CA ALA A 34 3.03 -16.54 10.30
C ALA A 34 2.59 -16.76 11.76
N ASP A 35 1.43 -16.26 12.16
CA ASP A 35 0.98 -16.20 13.56
C ASP A 35 -0.49 -16.58 13.76
N GLY A 36 -1.14 -17.12 12.73
CA GLY A 36 -2.57 -17.46 12.75
C GLY A 36 -3.54 -16.26 12.75
N ALA A 37 -3.04 -15.03 12.90
CA ALA A 37 -3.82 -13.79 12.75
C ALA A 37 -3.91 -13.35 11.27
N GLY A 38 -3.02 -13.88 10.45
CA GLY A 38 -2.93 -13.63 9.01
C GLY A 38 -2.80 -12.17 8.66
N LEU A 39 -3.41 -11.73 7.55
CA LEU A 39 -3.26 -10.35 7.08
C LEU A 39 -3.84 -9.31 8.05
N GLY A 40 -4.83 -9.68 8.88
CA GLY A 40 -5.51 -8.76 9.80
C GLY A 40 -4.61 -8.16 10.90
N ARG A 41 -3.38 -8.68 11.07
CA ARG A 41 -2.38 -8.11 11.99
C ARG A 41 -1.79 -6.79 11.50
N PHE A 42 -1.86 -6.50 10.20
CA PHE A 42 -1.31 -5.28 9.62
C PHE A 42 -2.26 -4.09 9.77
N LYS A 43 -1.70 -2.91 10.06
CA LYS A 43 -2.45 -1.66 10.09
C LYS A 43 -2.49 -0.93 8.75
N LEU A 44 -1.59 -1.27 7.84
CA LEU A 44 -1.46 -0.67 6.51
C LEU A 44 -0.65 -1.60 5.61
N ALA A 45 -1.16 -1.85 4.41
CA ALA A 45 -0.40 -2.47 3.34
C ALA A 45 0.09 -1.38 2.36
N ILE A 46 1.39 -1.39 2.06
CA ILE A 46 1.98 -0.48 1.07
C ILE A 46 2.40 -1.31 -0.15
N HIS A 47 1.60 -1.26 -1.23
CA HIS A 47 1.77 -2.11 -2.41
C HIS A 47 2.59 -1.43 -3.51
N CYS A 48 3.38 -2.21 -4.25
CA CYS A 48 4.14 -1.70 -5.38
C CYS A 48 3.24 -1.36 -6.58
N GLY A 49 3.85 -0.80 -7.65
CA GLY A 49 3.15 -0.50 -8.91
C GLY A 49 2.66 -1.73 -9.70
N ALA A 50 2.81 -2.95 -9.18
CA ALA A 50 2.28 -4.18 -9.77
C ALA A 50 2.72 -4.46 -11.22
N CYS A 51 3.82 -3.87 -11.70
CA CYS A 51 4.25 -3.95 -13.10
C CYS A 51 4.55 -5.37 -13.63
N MET A 52 4.71 -6.34 -12.73
CA MET A 52 5.04 -7.74 -13.06
C MET A 52 3.88 -8.72 -12.82
N ILE A 53 2.67 -8.24 -12.48
CA ILE A 53 1.48 -9.07 -12.28
C ILE A 53 0.32 -8.57 -13.15
N ASP A 54 -0.60 -9.47 -13.48
CA ASP A 54 -1.82 -9.14 -14.21
C ASP A 54 -2.89 -8.49 -13.29
N THR A 55 -3.90 -7.90 -13.92
CA THR A 55 -5.00 -7.21 -13.23
C THR A 55 -5.80 -8.15 -12.32
N GLN A 56 -5.97 -9.42 -12.71
CA GLN A 56 -6.72 -10.39 -11.91
C GLN A 56 -6.02 -10.64 -10.57
N LYS A 57 -4.69 -10.84 -10.59
CA LYS A 57 -3.88 -11.00 -9.39
C LYS A 57 -3.87 -9.73 -8.55
N MET A 58 -3.74 -8.57 -9.17
CA MET A 58 -3.82 -7.30 -8.42
C MET A 58 -5.15 -7.18 -7.68
N ASN A 59 -6.27 -7.44 -8.35
CA ASN A 59 -7.60 -7.37 -7.74
C ASN A 59 -7.80 -8.41 -6.64
N ALA A 60 -7.30 -9.63 -6.82
CA ALA A 60 -7.34 -10.66 -5.77
C ALA A 60 -6.61 -10.18 -4.50
N ARG A 61 -5.43 -9.56 -4.65
CA ARG A 61 -4.69 -9.00 -3.51
C ARG A 61 -5.45 -7.87 -2.81
N MET A 62 -6.07 -6.99 -3.58
CA MET A 62 -6.88 -5.91 -3.01
C MET A 62 -8.08 -6.47 -2.23
N LEU A 63 -8.73 -7.52 -2.75
CA LEU A 63 -9.82 -8.22 -2.08
C LEU A 63 -9.34 -8.90 -0.79
N ASP A 64 -8.20 -9.59 -0.79
CA ASP A 64 -7.65 -10.23 0.41
C ASP A 64 -7.43 -9.20 1.53
N MET A 65 -6.88 -8.02 1.18
CA MET A 65 -6.64 -6.94 2.14
C MET A 65 -7.94 -6.32 2.64
N ASP A 66 -8.91 -6.11 1.76
CA ASP A 66 -10.24 -5.59 2.11
C ASP A 66 -10.98 -6.55 3.06
N LEU A 67 -10.98 -7.84 2.77
CA LEU A 67 -11.56 -8.88 3.63
C LEU A 67 -10.86 -8.97 4.99
N ALA A 68 -9.55 -8.72 5.03
CA ALA A 68 -8.78 -8.64 6.27
C ALA A 68 -8.94 -7.30 7.03
N GLY A 69 -9.66 -6.32 6.44
CA GLY A 69 -9.84 -4.99 7.02
C GLY A 69 -8.55 -4.14 7.02
N VAL A 70 -7.60 -4.44 6.13
CA VAL A 70 -6.30 -3.77 6.05
C VAL A 70 -6.36 -2.71 4.95
N PRO A 71 -6.22 -1.41 5.27
CA PRO A 71 -6.15 -0.38 4.24
C PRO A 71 -4.90 -0.55 3.38
N VAL A 72 -5.03 -0.26 2.09
CA VAL A 72 -3.93 -0.38 1.12
C VAL A 72 -3.61 0.97 0.50
N VAL A 73 -2.31 1.29 0.36
CA VAL A 73 -1.81 2.43 -0.41
C VAL A 73 -0.72 1.99 -1.39
N ASN A 74 -0.59 2.67 -2.52
CA ASN A 74 0.47 2.42 -3.49
C ASN A 74 1.77 3.20 -3.16
N TYR A 75 2.93 2.66 -3.56
CA TYR A 75 4.23 3.33 -3.43
C TYR A 75 4.23 4.78 -3.92
N GLY A 76 3.67 5.03 -5.11
CA GLY A 76 3.63 6.37 -5.70
C GLY A 76 2.83 7.34 -4.84
N ILE A 77 1.59 6.96 -4.48
CA ILE A 77 0.72 7.79 -3.64
C ILE A 77 1.36 8.05 -2.27
N PHE A 78 1.90 7.02 -1.62
CA PHE A 78 2.55 7.16 -0.32
C PHE A 78 3.74 8.13 -0.38
N LEU A 79 4.68 7.91 -1.30
CA LEU A 79 5.88 8.75 -1.41
C LEU A 79 5.54 10.18 -1.80
N SER A 80 4.58 10.37 -2.72
CA SER A 80 4.08 11.69 -3.07
C SER A 80 3.44 12.38 -1.86
N TYR A 81 2.67 11.66 -1.04
CA TYR A 81 2.05 12.23 0.17
C TYR A 81 3.10 12.69 1.18
N VAL A 82 4.14 11.87 1.41
CA VAL A 82 5.25 12.22 2.30
C VAL A 82 5.99 13.46 1.79
N GLN A 83 6.17 13.58 0.48
CA GLN A 83 6.94 14.68 -0.11
C GLN A 83 6.12 15.98 -0.26
N SER A 84 4.87 15.87 -0.71
CA SER A 84 3.96 16.99 -0.96
C SER A 84 2.51 16.51 -1.09
N GLN A 85 1.71 16.77 -0.07
CA GLN A 85 0.27 16.48 -0.10
C GLN A 85 -0.44 17.21 -1.25
N HIS A 86 -0.06 18.47 -1.51
CA HIS A 86 -0.56 19.25 -2.64
C HIS A 86 -0.26 18.58 -4.00
N ALA A 87 0.91 17.96 -4.15
CA ALA A 87 1.23 17.23 -5.37
C ALA A 87 0.34 15.99 -5.55
N VAL A 88 -0.02 15.30 -4.46
CA VAL A 88 -0.98 14.18 -4.50
C VAL A 88 -2.34 14.70 -4.95
N GLU A 89 -2.88 15.70 -4.26
CA GLU A 89 -4.19 16.30 -4.57
C GLU A 89 -4.31 16.68 -6.04
N ARG A 90 -3.33 17.42 -6.57
CA ARG A 90 -3.30 17.83 -7.97
C ARG A 90 -3.17 16.65 -8.94
N SER A 91 -2.44 15.60 -8.57
CA SER A 91 -2.23 14.43 -9.44
C SER A 91 -3.47 13.55 -9.53
N VAL A 92 -4.25 13.48 -8.45
CA VAL A 92 -5.46 12.67 -8.41
C VAL A 92 -6.72 13.42 -8.84
N GLU A 93 -6.69 14.75 -8.82
CA GLU A 93 -7.81 15.62 -9.20
C GLU A 93 -8.51 15.20 -10.51
N PRO A 94 -7.81 14.90 -11.63
CA PRO A 94 -8.49 14.54 -12.89
C PRO A 94 -9.36 13.29 -12.78
N TRP A 95 -9.00 12.38 -11.87
CA TRP A 95 -9.69 11.10 -11.67
C TRP A 95 -10.90 11.23 -10.73
N PHE A 96 -10.91 12.24 -9.86
CA PHE A 96 -11.97 12.46 -8.86
C PHE A 96 -12.93 13.61 -9.22
N ASN A 97 -12.48 14.63 -9.98
CA ASN A 97 -13.31 15.76 -10.43
C ASN A 97 -13.96 15.54 -11.80
N SER A 98 -13.78 14.36 -12.41
CA SER A 98 -14.52 14.01 -13.60
C SER A 98 -15.98 13.73 -13.22
N LYS A 99 -16.89 14.63 -13.60
CA LYS A 99 -18.26 14.23 -13.94
C LYS A 99 -18.16 13.21 -15.07
N ILE A 100 -17.94 11.95 -14.74
CA ILE A 100 -18.10 10.84 -15.67
C ILE A 100 -19.60 10.66 -15.81
N THR A 101 -20.18 11.44 -16.72
CA THR A 101 -21.38 11.01 -17.43
C THR A 101 -20.99 9.77 -18.23
N ALA A 102 -21.39 8.62 -17.71
CA ALA A 102 -21.65 7.40 -18.47
C ALA A 102 -23.00 6.87 -17.99
#